data_AF-A0A150XQ80-F1
#
_entry.id   AF-A0A150XQ80-F1
#
_cell.length_a   1.000
_cell.length_b   1.000
_cell.length_c   1.000
_cell.angle_alpha   90.00
_cell.angle_beta   90.00
_cell.angle_gamma   90.00
#
_symmetry.space_group_name_H-M   'P 1'
#
loop_
_entity.id
_entity.type
_entity.pdbx_description
1 polymer ?
#
loop_
_entity_poly.entity_id
_entity_poly.type
_entity_poly.pdbx_seq_one_letter_code
_entity_poly.pdbx_strand_id
1 'polypeptide(L)' 'MENYLEDLINQLVEEAYEIKANSNDEFEKGKLFGYYQAISLILNQAEAFGLIDRLPLKWRDFKPEVLLSKK' A
#
# COMPACT_ATOMS: atom_id res chain seq x y z
N MET A 1 -11.67 17.46 2.86
CA MET A 1 -10.84 17.20 1.66
C MET A 1 -9.35 17.29 1.98
N GLU A 2 -8.96 17.48 3.24
CA GLU A 2 -7.58 17.35 3.67
C GLU A 2 -7.31 15.84 3.86
N ASN A 3 -6.25 15.34 3.22
CA ASN A 3 -5.71 13.97 3.31
C ASN A 3 -6.33 12.86 2.44
N TYR A 4 -6.86 13.19 1.25
CA TYR A 4 -7.26 12.19 0.24
C TYR A 4 -6.17 11.13 -0.05
N LEU A 5 -4.89 11.53 -0.03
CA LEU A 5 -3.77 10.61 -0.25
C LEU A 5 -3.62 9.61 0.91
N GLU A 6 -3.81 10.06 2.14
CA GLU A 6 -3.78 9.17 3.31
C GLU A 6 -4.94 8.19 3.27
N ASP A 7 -6.15 8.68 2.98
CA ASP A 7 -7.35 7.85 2.87
C ASP A 7 -7.20 6.78 1.78
N LEU A 8 -6.63 7.15 0.63
CA LEU A 8 -6.34 6.21 -0.44
C LEU A 8 -5.34 5.14 -0.01
N ILE A 9 -4.24 5.52 0.66
CA ILE A 9 -3.25 4.55 1.14
C ILE A 9 -3.87 3.64 2.22
N ASN A 10 -4.66 4.19 3.15
CA ASN A 10 -5.39 3.42 4.16
C ASN A 10 -6.26 2.35 3.47
N GLN A 11 -7.10 2.76 2.51
CA GLN A 11 -8.02 1.86 1.81
C GLN A 11 -7.26 0.75 1.06
N LEU A 12 -6.23 1.11 0.28
CA LEU A 12 -5.44 0.13 -0.48
C LEU A 12 -4.72 -0.87 0.43
N VAL A 13 -4.21 -0.42 1.58
CA VAL A 13 -3.51 -1.29 2.53
C VAL A 13 -4.50 -2.21 3.24
N GLU A 14 -5.68 -1.72 3.63
CA GLU A 14 -6.74 -2.52 4.23
C GLU A 14 -7.20 -3.64 3.28
N GLU A 15 -7.55 -3.29 2.04
CA GLU A 15 -7.96 -4.26 1.02
C GLU A 15 -6.84 -5.28 0.74
N ALA A 16 -5.58 -4.84 0.67
CA ALA A 16 -4.45 -5.74 0.48
C ALA A 16 -4.29 -6.72 1.66
N TYR A 17 -4.48 -6.28 2.90
CA TYR A 17 -4.41 -7.16 4.06
C TYR A 17 -5.58 -8.16 4.11
N GLU A 18 -6.78 -7.76 3.70
CA GLU A 18 -7.92 -8.67 3.58
C GLU A 18 -7.66 -9.76 2.54
N ILE A 19 -7.13 -9.40 1.38
CA ILE A 19 -6.72 -10.38 0.36
C ILE A 19 -5.60 -11.26 0.90
N LYS A 20 -4.58 -10.69 1.55
CA LYS A 20 -3.48 -11.45 2.12
C LYS A 20 -3.99 -12.48 3.12
N ALA A 21 -4.91 -12.09 4.01
CA ALA A 21 -5.53 -12.98 4.98
C ALA A 21 -6.28 -14.16 4.33
N ASN A 22 -6.79 -13.98 3.11
CA ASN A 22 -7.59 -14.97 2.39
C ASN A 22 -6.89 -15.61 1.18
N SER A 23 -5.63 -15.23 0.87
CA SER A 23 -4.96 -15.66 -0.35
C SER A 23 -4.63 -17.16 -0.29
N ASN A 24 -5.36 -17.95 -1.07
CA ASN A 24 -5.17 -19.41 -1.16
C ASN A 24 -4.75 -19.87 -2.56
N ASP A 25 -4.73 -18.98 -3.55
CA ASP A 25 -4.41 -19.28 -4.94
C ASP A 25 -3.49 -18.24 -5.61
N GLU A 26 -3.06 -18.54 -6.84
CA GLU A 26 -2.18 -17.66 -7.63
C GLU A 26 -2.85 -16.37 -8.08
N PHE A 27 -4.19 -16.36 -8.21
CA PHE A 27 -4.93 -15.17 -8.62
C PHE A 27 -4.92 -14.11 -7.51
N GLU A 28 -5.19 -14.52 -6.26
CA GLU A 28 -5.11 -13.62 -5.10
C GLU A 28 -3.68 -13.12 -4.87
N LYS A 29 -2.66 -13.95 -5.11
CA LYS A 29 -1.25 -13.48 -5.12
C LYS A 29 -1.00 -12.42 -6.19
N GLY A 30 -1.58 -12.59 -7.37
CA GLY A 30 -1.53 -11.58 -8.44
C GLY A 30 -2.17 -10.26 -8.02
N LYS A 31 -3.30 -10.30 -7.31
CA LYS A 31 -3.92 -9.08 -6.75
C LYS A 31 -3.01 -8.41 -5.73
N LEU A 32 -2.41 -9.18 -4.80
CA LEU A 32 -1.46 -8.64 -3.82
C LEU A 32 -0.28 -7.95 -4.48
N PHE A 33 0.22 -8.51 -5.59
CA PHE A 33 1.25 -7.86 -6.39
C PHE A 33 0.77 -6.54 -6.99
N GLY A 34 -0.48 -6.47 -7.44
CA GLY A 34 -1.13 -5.22 -7.87
C GLY A 34 -1.16 -4.15 -6.78
N TYR A 35 -1.61 -4.49 -5.57
CA TYR A 35 -1.60 -3.57 -4.43
C TYR A 35 -0.19 -3.12 -4.05
N TYR A 36 0.75 -4.05 -4.00
CA TYR A 36 2.18 -3.75 -3.81
C TYR A 36 2.67 -2.69 -4.81
N GLN A 37 2.41 -2.89 -6.10
CA GLN A 37 2.83 -1.96 -7.15
C GLN A 37 2.14 -0.59 -7.01
N ALA A 38 0.84 -0.57 -6.77
CA ALA A 38 0.07 0.66 -6.64
C ALA A 38 0.54 1.50 -5.44
N ILE A 39 0.69 0.89 -4.27
CA ILE A 39 1.14 1.58 -3.06
C ILE A 39 2.58 2.06 -3.21
N SER A 40 3.47 1.24 -3.77
CA SER A 40 4.86 1.63 -4.05
C SER A 40 4.92 2.84 -4.97
N LEU A 41 4.12 2.85 -6.04
CA LEU A 41 4.06 3.98 -6.95
C LEU A 41 3.57 5.25 -6.25
N ILE A 42 2.51 5.16 -5.44
CA ILE A 42 1.97 6.30 -4.69
C ILE A 42 3.02 6.89 -3.74
N LEU A 43 3.70 6.05 -2.95
CA LEU A 43 4.71 6.50 -2.00
C LEU A 43 5.93 7.11 -2.72
N ASN A 44 6.40 6.49 -3.79
CA ASN A 44 7.50 7.01 -4.60
C ASN A 44 7.16 8.39 -5.21
N GLN A 45 5.92 8.56 -5.70
CA GLN A 45 5.48 9.85 -6.22
C GLN A 45 5.34 10.89 -5.09
N ALA A 46 4.80 10.50 -3.94
CA ALA A 46 4.72 11.38 -2.78
C ALA A 46 6.10 11.87 -2.34
N GLU A 47 7.12 11.01 -2.37
CA GLU A 47 8.51 11.40 -2.11
C GLU A 47 9.06 12.32 -3.21
N ALA A 48 8.89 11.96 -4.49
CA ALA A 48 9.38 12.74 -5.62
C ALA A 48 8.79 14.17 -5.68
N PHE A 49 7.54 14.35 -5.25
CA PHE A 49 6.88 15.65 -5.18
C PHE A 49 7.08 16.39 -3.84
N GLY A 50 7.86 15.84 -2.90
CA GLY A 50 8.08 16.44 -1.59
C GLY A 50 6.84 16.48 -0.70
N LEU A 51 5.90 15.55 -0.93
CA LEU A 51 4.63 15.41 -0.20
C LEU A 51 4.70 14.33 0.89
N ILE A 52 5.75 13.51 0.92
CA ILE A 52 5.90 12.40 1.88
C ILE A 52 5.84 12.88 3.34
N ASP A 53 6.35 14.08 3.62
CA ASP A 53 6.32 14.69 4.95
C ASP A 53 4.94 15.15 5.41
N ARG A 54 3.94 15.12 4.52
CA ARG A 54 2.54 15.39 4.85
C ARG A 54 1.78 14.12 5.21
N LEU A 55 2.33 12.94 4.93
CA LEU A 55 1.74 11.68 5.33
C LEU A 55 2.01 11.38 6.81
N PRO A 56 1.13 10.64 7.51
CA PRO A 56 1.43 10.07 8.81
C PRO A 56 2.70 9.21 8.80
N LEU A 57 3.41 9.17 9.93
CA LEU A 57 4.65 8.37 10.09
C LEU A 57 4.48 6.91 9.66
N LYS A 58 3.34 6.29 9.98
CA LYS A 58 3.02 4.90 9.57
C LYS A 58 3.15 4.66 8.07
N TRP A 59 2.91 5.68 7.23
CA TRP A 59 2.97 5.57 5.78
C TRP A 59 4.31 6.01 5.20
N ARG A 60 5.08 6.85 5.91
CA ARG A 60 6.46 7.19 5.52
C ARG A 60 7.40 5.99 5.65
N ASP A 61 7.20 5.21 6.71
CA ASP A 61 8.03 4.03 7.00
C ASP A 61 7.43 2.72 6.45
N PHE A 62 6.30 2.82 5.74
CA PHE A 62 5.63 1.64 5.21
C PHE A 62 6.46 1.00 4.10
N LYS A 63 6.64 -0.31 4.20
CA LYS A 63 7.36 -1.13 3.23
C LYS A 63 6.37 -2.01 2.47
N PRO A 64 5.99 -1.68 1.23
CA PRO A 64 4.99 -2.45 0.48
C PRO A 64 5.34 -3.94 0.31
N GLU A 65 6.61 -4.31 0.42
CA GLU A 65 7.10 -5.69 0.34
C GLU A 65 6.48 -6.59 1.43
N VAL A 66 6.03 -6.02 2.56
CA VAL A 66 5.33 -6.78 3.60
C VAL A 66 4.05 -7.41 3.07
N LEU A 67 3.44 -6.87 2.01
CA LEU A 67 2.24 -7.45 1.39
C LEU A 67 2.53 -8.77 0.67
N LEU A 68 3.78 -8.97 0.23
CA LEU A 68 4.22 -10.16 -0.49
C LEU A 68 4.92 -11.19 0.41
N SER A 69 5.23 -10.83 1.67
CA SER A 69 5.83 -11.76 2.61
C SER A 69 4.88 -12.92 2.90
N LYS A 70 5.45 -14.09 3.22
CA LYS A 70 4.66 -15.19 3.80
C LYS A 70 3.96 -14.69 5.08
N LYS A 71 2.77 -15.23 5.32
CA LYS A 71 2.01 -15.03 6.56
C LYS A 71 2.84 -15.44 7.77
#